data_AF-A0A651F0Z2-F1
#
_entry.id   AF-A0A651F0Z2-F1
#
_cell.length_a   1.000
_cell.length_b   1.000
_cell.length_c   1.000
_cell.angle_alpha   90.00
_cell.angle_beta   90.00
_cell.angle_gamma   90.00
#
_symmetry.space_group_name_H-M   'P 1'
#
loop_
_entity.id
_entity.type
_entity.pdbx_description
1 polymer ?
#
loop_
_entity_poly.entity_id
_entity_poly.type
_entity_poly.pdbx_seq_one_letter_code
_entity_poly.pdbx_strand_id
1 'polypeptide(L)'
;MLTVASMVGNAQSFLTVNHDHFNLPISPDSASATLFTPGSTPIPLPTLGSGQTWDYSALSTGGTPIKTSLHPSDNNPNFPNASAFSIYNPFLGSLQIIGSKQYDLKNTNGWYYLGFETQTAAYAIGGMSGNPTDSLYMLYSFNNFGTDVPNIEYPVTENSSWSSSYTAFTDFELTVAAFMLNRAPGTIRQDVQRFDSVVGSGFLSIDPSNVMAYPCLLVKETIL
;
A
#
# COMPACT_ATOMS: atom_id res chain seq x y z
N MET A 1 -0.85 6.50 5.47
CA MET A 1 -1.38 5.15 5.77
C MET A 1 -0.47 4.57 6.83
N LEU A 2 -0.99 4.07 7.96
CA LEU A 2 -0.14 3.55 9.06
C LEU A 2 0.00 2.04 8.87
N THR A 3 1.16 1.58 8.40
CA THR A 3 1.49 0.15 8.34
C THR A 3 2.12 -0.25 9.66
N VAL A 4 1.49 -1.17 10.38
CA VAL A 4 1.93 -1.62 11.70
C VAL A 4 2.35 -3.09 11.60
N ALA A 5 3.60 -3.38 11.93
CA ALA A 5 4.11 -4.75 12.06
C ALA A 5 4.28 -5.09 13.54
N SER A 6 3.76 -6.24 13.97
CA SER A 6 3.73 -6.68 15.37
C SER A 6 4.41 -8.04 15.53
N MET A 7 5.49 -8.23 16.32
CA MET A 7 5.94 -9.57 16.77
C MET A 7 6.80 -9.58 18.04
N VAL A 8 6.63 -10.65 18.84
CA VAL A 8 7.13 -10.95 20.20
C VAL A 8 8.67 -11.05 20.32
N GLY A 9 9.24 -10.39 21.34
CA GLY A 9 10.67 -10.44 21.67
C GLY A 9 10.91 -10.06 23.13
N ASN A 10 11.60 -10.93 23.87
CA ASN A 10 11.98 -10.71 25.27
C ASN A 10 13.24 -9.81 25.36
N ALA A 11 13.18 -8.83 26.28
CA ALA A 11 14.27 -8.00 26.81
C ALA A 11 15.11 -7.17 25.82
N GLN A 12 15.05 -5.83 26.00
CA GLN A 12 15.90 -4.73 25.49
C GLN A 12 17.08 -5.08 24.55
N SER A 13 16.78 -5.65 23.39
CA SER A 13 17.64 -5.63 22.22
C SER A 13 16.87 -4.92 21.13
N PHE A 14 17.54 -4.03 20.38
CA PHE A 14 16.93 -3.29 19.29
C PHE A 14 16.27 -4.29 18.32
N LEU A 15 14.96 -4.14 18.12
CA LEU A 15 14.21 -5.01 17.23
C LEU A 15 14.83 -4.94 15.83
N THR A 16 15.29 -6.09 15.35
CA THR A 16 15.73 -6.25 13.96
C THR A 16 14.65 -7.03 13.22
N VAL A 17 14.03 -6.41 12.22
CA VAL A 17 13.04 -7.05 11.35
C VAL A 17 13.77 -7.61 10.13
N ASN A 18 13.88 -8.93 10.05
CA ASN A 18 14.42 -9.65 8.91
C ASN A 18 13.30 -10.15 8.00
N HIS A 19 13.67 -10.72 6.85
CA HIS A 19 12.74 -11.40 5.94
C HIS A 19 11.78 -12.36 6.68
N ASP A 20 12.31 -13.19 7.59
CA ASP A 20 11.53 -14.20 8.31
C ASP A 20 10.47 -13.60 9.25
N HIS A 21 10.64 -12.34 9.67
CA HIS A 21 9.68 -11.62 10.49
C HIS A 21 8.51 -11.04 9.68
N PHE A 22 8.60 -11.03 8.35
CA PHE A 22 7.60 -10.49 7.44
C PHE A 22 7.15 -11.52 6.41
N ASN A 23 6.93 -12.75 6.87
CA ASN A 23 6.35 -13.79 6.04
C ASN A 23 4.82 -13.59 5.95
N LEU A 24 4.37 -12.58 5.19
CA LEU A 24 2.94 -12.50 4.83
C LEU A 24 2.66 -13.74 3.98
N PRO A 25 1.83 -14.69 4.45
CA PRO A 25 1.62 -15.92 3.73
C PRO A 25 1.02 -15.58 2.37
N ILE A 26 1.70 -16.04 1.34
CA ILE A 26 1.18 -16.04 -0.03
C ILE A 26 0.09 -17.12 0.01
N SER A 27 -1.19 -16.72 -0.10
CA SER A 27 -2.45 -17.52 -0.07
C SER A 27 -2.30 -19.06 0.10
N PRO A 28 -3.07 -19.73 0.99
CA PRO A 28 -4.46 -19.40 1.31
C PRO A 28 -4.66 -18.44 2.48
N ASP A 29 -3.62 -18.16 3.25
CA ASP A 29 -3.76 -17.32 4.44
C ASP A 29 -3.72 -15.84 4.05
N SER A 30 -4.82 -15.14 4.29
CA SER A 30 -4.91 -13.70 4.08
C SER A 30 -4.24 -12.94 5.23
N ALA A 31 -3.24 -12.10 4.93
CA ALA A 31 -2.81 -11.09 5.89
C ALA A 31 -3.84 -9.96 5.94
N SER A 32 -4.52 -9.83 7.08
CA SER A 32 -5.53 -8.78 7.26
C SER A 32 -4.92 -7.61 8.03
N ALA A 33 -4.89 -6.42 7.44
CA ALA A 33 -4.62 -5.19 8.17
C ALA A 33 -5.98 -4.62 8.62
N THR A 34 -6.39 -4.94 9.84
CA THR A 34 -7.61 -4.33 10.37
C THR A 34 -7.35 -2.84 10.59
N LEU A 35 -8.05 -1.98 9.85
CA LEU A 35 -8.12 -0.58 10.25
C LEU A 35 -9.05 -0.47 11.42
N PHE A 36 -8.47 0.01 12.49
CA PHE A 36 -9.25 0.48 13.60
C PHE A 36 -9.54 1.95 13.38
N THR A 37 -10.82 2.30 13.42
CA THR A 37 -11.25 3.69 13.43
C THR A 37 -11.12 4.23 14.84
N PRO A 38 -10.64 5.47 15.02
CA PRO A 38 -10.77 6.13 16.31
C PRO A 38 -12.26 6.13 16.69
N GLY A 39 -12.56 5.71 17.91
CA GLY A 39 -13.88 5.95 18.50
C GLY A 39 -14.11 7.46 18.69
N SER A 40 -15.09 7.82 19.52
CA SER A 40 -15.30 9.22 19.93
C SER A 40 -14.13 9.80 20.76
N THR A 41 -13.20 8.96 21.21
CA THR A 41 -12.03 9.36 21.99
C THR A 41 -10.87 9.72 21.06
N PRO A 42 -10.24 10.90 21.21
CA PRO A 42 -9.02 11.24 20.48
C PRO A 42 -7.94 10.20 20.77
N ILE A 43 -7.35 9.65 19.71
CA ILE A 43 -6.27 8.68 19.81
C ILE A 43 -4.95 9.43 19.62
N PRO A 44 -4.00 9.32 20.56
CA PRO A 44 -2.74 10.01 20.45
C PRO A 44 -1.95 9.48 19.25
N LEU A 45 -1.35 10.40 18.50
CA LEU A 45 -0.36 10.03 17.50
C LEU A 45 0.81 9.32 18.17
N PRO A 46 1.45 8.36 17.49
CA PRO A 46 2.60 7.67 18.06
C PRO A 46 3.73 8.67 18.28
N THR A 47 4.29 8.66 19.49
CA THR A 47 5.47 9.45 19.84
C THR A 47 6.72 8.86 19.17
N LEU A 48 7.65 9.73 18.76
CA LEU A 48 8.91 9.33 18.15
C LEU A 48 9.95 8.93 19.21
N GLY A 49 10.99 8.21 18.80
CA GLY A 49 12.14 7.85 19.64
C GLY A 49 12.18 6.38 20.05
N SER A 50 13.24 6.01 20.78
CA SER A 50 13.48 4.65 21.24
C SER A 50 12.69 4.31 22.51
N GLY A 51 12.41 3.03 22.73
CA GLY A 51 11.79 2.52 23.96
C GLY A 51 10.38 3.04 24.23
N GLN A 52 9.62 3.39 23.19
CA GLN A 52 8.26 3.91 23.33
C GLN A 52 7.27 2.80 23.69
N THR A 53 6.15 3.21 24.27
CA THR A 53 4.97 2.36 24.46
C THR A 53 3.80 3.02 23.77
N TRP A 54 3.25 2.36 22.76
CA TRP A 54 2.08 2.82 22.02
C TRP A 54 0.88 1.95 22.40
N ASP A 55 0.00 2.50 23.22
CA ASP A 55 -1.23 1.81 23.62
C ASP A 55 -2.42 2.29 22.78
N TYR A 56 -2.86 1.39 21.91
CA TYR A 56 -3.99 1.52 21.04
C TYR A 56 -5.09 0.50 21.37
N SER A 57 -5.08 -0.10 22.55
CA SER A 57 -6.12 -1.05 23.00
C SER A 57 -7.53 -0.44 23.07
N ALA A 58 -7.63 0.89 23.16
CA ALA A 58 -8.90 1.63 23.13
C ALA A 58 -9.53 1.74 21.73
N LEU A 59 -8.83 1.31 20.68
CA LEU A 59 -9.36 1.24 19.33
C LEU A 59 -10.51 0.23 19.26
N SER A 60 -11.69 0.66 18.79
CA SER A 60 -12.81 -0.24 18.56
C SER A 60 -12.78 -0.79 17.14
N THR A 61 -13.16 -2.06 16.98
CA THR A 61 -13.36 -2.69 15.67
C THR A 61 -14.69 -2.19 15.08
N GLY A 62 -14.68 -0.99 14.49
CA GLY A 62 -15.87 -0.38 13.88
C GLY A 62 -15.87 -0.34 12.35
N GLY A 63 -14.71 -0.59 11.72
CA GLY A 63 -14.53 -0.47 10.26
C GLY A 63 -14.50 -1.81 9.53
N THR A 64 -14.74 -1.77 8.22
CA THR A 64 -14.39 -2.89 7.32
C THR A 64 -12.87 -3.06 7.33
N PRO A 65 -12.32 -4.22 7.74
CA PRO A 65 -10.88 -4.43 7.73
C PRO A 65 -10.33 -4.29 6.31
N ILE A 66 -9.24 -3.53 6.10
CA ILE A 66 -8.54 -3.52 4.82
C ILE A 66 -7.63 -4.76 4.78
N LYS A 67 -8.12 -5.79 4.11
CA LYS A 67 -7.33 -6.99 3.90
C LYS A 67 -6.33 -6.75 2.78
N THR A 68 -5.04 -6.88 3.09
CA THR A 68 -4.01 -6.95 2.06
C THR A 68 -3.77 -8.42 1.76
N SER A 69 -4.55 -8.97 0.83
CA SER A 69 -4.34 -10.34 0.39
C SER A 69 -3.21 -10.37 -0.63
N LEU A 70 -2.19 -11.16 -0.34
CA LEU A 70 -1.17 -11.52 -1.32
C LEU A 70 -1.48 -12.89 -1.89
N HIS A 71 -1.49 -12.96 -3.21
CA HIS A 71 -1.72 -14.16 -4.00
C HIS A 71 -0.39 -14.64 -4.61
N PRO A 72 -0.22 -15.95 -4.83
CA PRO A 72 0.92 -16.47 -5.58
C PRO A 72 1.03 -15.79 -6.93
N SER A 73 2.26 -15.57 -7.39
CA SER A 73 2.50 -15.07 -8.75
C SER A 73 1.71 -15.88 -9.78
N ASP A 74 1.03 -15.19 -10.69
CA ASP A 74 0.29 -15.79 -11.79
C ASP A 74 1.17 -16.04 -13.04
N ASN A 75 2.50 -15.92 -12.89
CA ASN A 75 3.49 -16.05 -13.96
C ASN A 75 3.26 -15.07 -15.12
N ASN A 76 2.76 -13.86 -14.85
CA ASN A 76 2.59 -12.83 -15.88
C ASN A 76 3.94 -12.50 -16.56
N PRO A 77 4.04 -12.60 -17.90
CA PRO A 77 5.29 -12.36 -18.62
C PRO A 77 5.80 -10.91 -18.52
N ASN A 78 4.95 -9.94 -18.17
CA ASN A 78 5.37 -8.56 -17.91
C ASN A 78 6.05 -8.39 -16.54
N PHE A 79 5.90 -9.37 -15.64
CA PHE A 79 6.48 -9.36 -14.30
C PHE A 79 7.12 -10.73 -13.98
N PRO A 80 8.15 -11.15 -14.74
CA PRO A 80 8.70 -12.51 -14.65
C PRO A 80 9.35 -12.82 -13.29
N ASN A 81 9.73 -11.79 -12.53
CA ASN A 81 10.35 -11.92 -11.22
C ASN A 81 9.33 -11.77 -10.07
N ALA A 82 8.03 -11.61 -10.36
CA ALA A 82 7.03 -11.47 -9.32
C ALA A 82 6.94 -12.77 -8.50
N SER A 83 7.03 -12.61 -7.18
CA SER A 83 6.78 -13.69 -6.22
C SER A 83 5.32 -13.75 -5.79
N ALA A 84 4.63 -12.62 -5.85
CA ALA A 84 3.23 -12.46 -5.45
C ALA A 84 2.56 -11.33 -6.23
N PHE A 85 1.23 -11.28 -6.14
CA PHE A 85 0.46 -10.10 -6.53
C PHE A 85 -0.63 -9.80 -5.49
N SER A 86 -1.12 -8.56 -5.47
CA SER A 86 -2.30 -8.15 -4.69
C SER A 86 -3.32 -7.47 -5.58
N ILE A 87 -4.60 -7.54 -5.21
CA ILE A 87 -5.63 -6.73 -5.88
C ILE A 87 -5.43 -5.28 -5.46
N TYR A 88 -5.11 -4.45 -6.45
CA TYR A 88 -4.86 -3.03 -6.30
C TYR A 88 -5.95 -2.29 -7.05
N ASN A 89 -6.64 -1.35 -6.41
CA ASN A 89 -7.70 -0.59 -7.05
C ASN A 89 -7.32 0.90 -7.06
N PRO A 90 -6.57 1.37 -8.08
CA PRO A 90 -6.14 2.76 -8.13
C PRO A 90 -7.34 3.70 -8.25
N PHE A 91 -7.17 4.89 -7.69
CA PHE A 91 -8.14 5.98 -7.78
C PHE A 91 -7.63 7.07 -8.72
N LEU A 92 -8.51 7.54 -9.60
CA LEU A 92 -8.37 8.77 -10.35
C LEU A 92 -9.41 9.77 -9.84
N GLY A 93 -9.01 10.62 -8.90
CA GLY A 93 -9.96 11.43 -8.14
C GLY A 93 -10.96 10.53 -7.41
N SER A 94 -12.25 10.66 -7.72
CA SER A 94 -13.32 9.81 -7.16
C SER A 94 -13.59 8.53 -7.95
N LEU A 95 -12.89 8.30 -9.06
CA LEU A 95 -13.11 7.14 -9.93
C LEU A 95 -12.16 6.00 -9.52
N GLN A 96 -12.71 4.85 -9.13
CA GLN A 96 -11.91 3.69 -8.73
C GLN A 96 -11.85 2.66 -9.86
N ILE A 97 -10.64 2.24 -10.25
CA ILE A 97 -10.42 1.18 -11.24
C ILE A 97 -10.38 -0.15 -10.51
N ILE A 98 -11.41 -0.97 -10.69
CA ILE A 98 -11.58 -2.22 -9.94
C ILE A 98 -10.91 -3.38 -10.67
N GLY A 99 -10.20 -4.24 -9.91
CA GLY A 99 -9.64 -5.50 -10.39
C GLY A 99 -8.22 -5.37 -10.97
N SER A 100 -7.59 -4.21 -10.83
CA SER A 100 -6.18 -4.03 -11.17
C SER A 100 -5.30 -4.83 -10.20
N LYS A 101 -4.07 -5.14 -10.61
CA LYS A 101 -3.15 -5.96 -9.80
C LYS A 101 -1.84 -5.23 -9.58
N GLN A 102 -1.31 -5.27 -8.37
CA GLN A 102 0.07 -4.88 -8.09
C GLN A 102 0.93 -6.14 -7.97
N TYR A 103 2.11 -6.12 -8.59
CA TYR A 103 3.05 -7.23 -8.60
C TYR A 103 4.23 -6.94 -7.66
N ASP A 104 4.56 -7.94 -6.85
CA ASP A 104 5.51 -7.81 -5.74
C ASP A 104 6.64 -8.85 -5.83
N LEU A 105 7.88 -8.42 -5.60
CA LEU A 105 9.02 -9.29 -5.35
C LEU A 105 9.34 -9.31 -3.86
N LYS A 106 9.40 -10.50 -3.29
CA LYS A 106 9.84 -10.76 -1.93
C LYS A 106 11.02 -11.70 -1.94
N ASN A 107 12.11 -11.26 -1.35
CA ASN A 107 13.31 -12.05 -1.21
C ASN A 107 13.98 -11.73 0.15
N THR A 108 15.16 -12.30 0.38
CA THR A 108 15.91 -12.12 1.63
C THR A 108 16.31 -10.68 1.92
N ASN A 109 16.34 -9.82 0.89
CA ASN A 109 16.81 -8.43 0.98
C ASN A 109 15.66 -7.44 1.17
N GLY A 110 14.42 -7.81 0.85
CA GLY A 110 13.31 -6.88 0.98
C GLY A 110 12.00 -7.34 0.35
N TRP A 111 11.03 -6.43 0.44
CA TRP A 111 9.80 -6.43 -0.34
C TRP A 111 9.82 -5.24 -1.28
N TYR A 112 9.69 -5.53 -2.58
CA TYR A 112 9.75 -4.57 -3.67
C TYR A 112 8.48 -4.60 -4.51
N TYR A 113 8.08 -3.43 -5.01
CA TYR A 113 7.07 -3.31 -6.06
C TYR A 113 7.74 -3.42 -7.42
N LEU A 114 7.19 -4.27 -8.29
CA LEU A 114 7.66 -4.42 -9.67
C LEU A 114 6.85 -3.59 -10.66
N GLY A 115 5.61 -3.25 -10.28
CA GLY A 115 4.67 -2.52 -11.10
C GLY A 115 3.24 -2.99 -10.90
N PHE A 116 2.36 -2.61 -11.82
CA PHE A 116 0.95 -2.97 -11.76
C PHE A 116 0.32 -3.18 -13.14
N GLU A 117 -0.75 -3.96 -13.17
CA GLU A 117 -1.66 -4.14 -14.30
C GLU A 117 -2.91 -3.29 -14.05
N THR A 118 -3.29 -2.46 -15.02
CA THR A 118 -4.55 -1.70 -15.00
C THR A 118 -5.62 -2.43 -15.80
N GLN A 119 -6.80 -2.64 -15.20
CA GLN A 119 -7.97 -3.16 -15.89
C GLN A 119 -8.70 -2.08 -16.71
N THR A 120 -9.42 -2.51 -17.75
CA THR A 120 -10.35 -1.61 -18.44
C THR A 120 -11.49 -1.18 -17.52
N ALA A 121 -11.86 0.09 -17.56
CA ALA A 121 -13.02 0.60 -16.84
C ALA A 121 -13.69 1.74 -17.62
N ALA A 122 -15.02 1.80 -17.58
CA ALA A 122 -15.79 2.86 -18.21
C ALA A 122 -16.52 3.67 -17.14
N TYR A 123 -16.39 4.99 -17.20
CA TYR A 123 -17.04 5.91 -16.27
C TYR A 123 -17.89 6.92 -17.03
N ALA A 124 -19.14 7.08 -16.61
CA ALA A 124 -19.94 8.24 -16.96
C ALA A 124 -19.42 9.44 -16.15
N ILE A 125 -18.99 10.50 -16.84
CA ILE A 125 -18.39 11.68 -16.18
C ILE A 125 -19.30 12.91 -16.24
N GLY A 126 -20.56 12.74 -16.64
CA GLY A 126 -21.49 13.87 -16.78
C GLY A 126 -21.75 14.66 -15.51
N GLY A 127 -21.61 14.04 -14.34
CA GLY A 127 -21.64 14.76 -13.05
C GLY A 127 -20.45 15.70 -12.83
N MET A 128 -19.32 15.46 -13.50
CA MET A 128 -18.10 16.29 -13.45
C MET A 128 -18.03 17.28 -14.62
N SER A 129 -18.46 16.87 -15.82
CA SER A 129 -18.38 17.71 -17.03
C SER A 129 -19.61 18.57 -17.29
N GLY A 130 -20.74 18.26 -16.65
CA GLY A 130 -22.03 18.93 -16.87
C GLY A 130 -22.83 18.40 -18.07
N ASN A 131 -22.35 17.38 -18.77
CA ASN A 131 -23.08 16.73 -19.86
C ASN A 131 -23.21 15.20 -19.64
N PRO A 132 -24.43 14.64 -19.55
CA PRO A 132 -24.66 13.23 -19.24
C PRO A 132 -24.11 12.24 -20.28
N THR A 133 -23.76 12.69 -21.49
CA THR A 133 -23.18 11.81 -22.53
C THR A 133 -21.67 11.68 -22.45
N ASP A 134 -21.00 12.48 -21.61
CA ASP A 134 -19.55 12.47 -21.52
C ASP A 134 -19.05 11.24 -20.74
N SER A 135 -17.91 10.70 -21.19
CA SER A 135 -17.35 9.47 -20.65
C SER A 135 -15.82 9.47 -20.60
N LEU A 136 -15.29 8.69 -19.66
CA LEU A 136 -13.88 8.34 -19.55
C LEU A 136 -13.75 6.82 -19.63
N TYR A 137 -12.90 6.34 -20.52
CA TYR A 137 -12.63 4.92 -20.71
C TYR A 137 -11.16 4.60 -20.43
N MET A 138 -10.87 3.88 -19.36
CA MET A 138 -9.52 3.43 -19.00
C MET A 138 -9.12 2.24 -19.86
N LEU A 139 -7.89 2.25 -20.37
CA LEU A 139 -7.35 1.19 -21.20
C LEU A 139 -6.63 0.14 -20.36
N TYR A 140 -6.70 -1.11 -20.83
CA TYR A 140 -5.91 -2.19 -20.28
C TYR A 140 -4.42 -1.92 -20.53
N SER A 141 -3.60 -1.97 -19.49
CA SER A 141 -2.17 -1.70 -19.62
C SER A 141 -1.35 -2.36 -18.53
N PHE A 142 -0.07 -2.57 -18.82
CA PHE A 142 0.92 -2.96 -17.84
C PHE A 142 1.86 -1.78 -17.59
N ASN A 143 2.08 -1.49 -16.31
CA ASN A 143 3.05 -0.51 -15.89
C ASN A 143 4.17 -1.22 -15.13
N ASN A 144 5.26 -1.55 -15.84
CA ASN A 144 6.46 -2.12 -15.23
C ASN A 144 7.43 -0.99 -14.89
N PHE A 145 7.87 -0.91 -13.65
CA PHE A 145 8.73 0.17 -13.17
C PHE A 145 10.17 0.07 -13.70
N GLY A 146 10.56 -1.05 -14.30
CA GLY A 146 11.89 -1.31 -14.86
C GLY A 146 12.98 -1.56 -13.81
N THR A 147 12.68 -1.29 -12.54
CA THR A 147 13.53 -1.52 -11.37
C THR A 147 12.69 -2.04 -10.22
N ASP A 148 13.31 -2.77 -9.31
CA ASP A 148 12.67 -3.19 -8.06
C ASP A 148 12.52 -1.96 -7.14
N VAL A 149 11.29 -1.49 -6.95
CA VAL A 149 10.98 -0.29 -6.14
C VAL A 149 10.84 -0.72 -4.67
N PRO A 150 11.75 -0.32 -3.76
CA PRO A 150 11.70 -0.80 -2.39
C PRO A 150 10.45 -0.31 -1.66
N ASN A 151 9.72 -1.25 -1.08
CA ASN A 151 8.64 -0.99 -0.12
C ASN A 151 9.14 -1.19 1.31
N ILE A 152 9.93 -2.25 1.55
CA ILE A 152 10.65 -2.51 2.81
C ILE A 152 12.02 -3.10 2.46
N GLU A 153 13.09 -2.61 3.07
CA GLU A 153 14.45 -3.18 2.94
C GLU A 153 14.85 -3.93 4.21
N TYR A 154 15.19 -5.22 4.08
CA TYR A 154 15.67 -6.04 5.18
C TYR A 154 17.21 -6.04 5.25
N PRO A 155 17.79 -6.09 6.47
CA PRO A 155 17.13 -5.98 7.76
C PRO A 155 16.66 -4.55 8.07
N VAL A 156 15.46 -4.40 8.64
CA VAL A 156 15.00 -3.12 9.19
C VAL A 156 15.39 -3.06 10.66
N THR A 157 16.12 -2.02 11.02
CA THR A 157 16.59 -1.73 12.39
C THR A 157 16.24 -0.29 12.77
N GLU A 158 16.44 0.08 14.04
CA GLU A 158 16.38 1.47 14.45
C GLU A 158 17.37 2.31 13.63
N ASN A 159 16.91 3.45 13.08
CA ASN A 159 17.61 4.32 12.11
C ASN A 159 17.70 3.81 10.66
N SER A 160 17.07 2.68 10.31
CA SER A 160 16.96 2.30 8.89
C SER A 160 16.17 3.34 8.11
N SER A 161 16.58 3.57 6.87
CA SER A 161 15.89 4.45 5.94
C SER A 161 16.10 3.95 4.52
N TRP A 162 15.06 4.06 3.70
CA TRP A 162 15.13 3.76 2.28
C TRP A 162 14.33 4.78 1.50
N SER A 163 14.58 4.85 0.20
CA SER A 163 13.86 5.72 -0.70
C SER A 163 13.52 4.97 -1.97
N SER A 164 12.38 5.29 -2.55
CA SER A 164 11.97 4.71 -3.81
C SER A 164 11.39 5.78 -4.72
N SER A 165 11.52 5.56 -6.02
CA SER A 165 10.91 6.43 -7.02
C SER A 165 10.46 5.60 -8.18
N TYR A 166 9.27 5.90 -8.71
CA TYR A 166 8.79 5.30 -9.93
C TYR A 166 7.90 6.27 -10.69
N THR A 167 7.80 6.04 -12.00
CA THR A 167 6.83 6.72 -12.85
C THR A 167 5.82 5.69 -13.31
N ALA A 168 4.55 6.05 -13.15
CA ALA A 168 3.42 5.27 -13.63
C ALA A 168 2.64 6.04 -14.69
N PHE A 169 2.08 5.28 -15.62
CA PHE A 169 1.29 5.73 -16.76
C PHE A 169 -0.01 4.95 -16.79
N THR A 170 -1.11 5.66 -16.97
CA THR A 170 -2.42 5.06 -17.19
C THR A 170 -3.09 5.71 -18.38
N ASP A 171 -3.28 4.93 -19.43
CA ASP A 171 -3.87 5.40 -20.68
C ASP A 171 -5.41 5.35 -20.61
N PHE A 172 -6.04 6.33 -21.26
CA PHE A 172 -7.48 6.47 -21.32
C PHE A 172 -7.94 7.07 -22.65
N GLU A 173 -9.24 6.94 -22.91
CA GLU A 173 -9.96 7.66 -23.95
C GLU A 173 -11.03 8.54 -23.32
N LEU A 174 -11.11 9.80 -23.74
CA LEU A 174 -12.02 10.80 -23.21
C LEU A 174 -13.02 11.26 -24.26
N THR A 175 -14.29 11.27 -23.88
CA THR A 175 -15.38 11.84 -24.68
C THR A 175 -15.99 12.99 -23.90
N VAL A 176 -15.83 14.21 -24.41
CA VAL A 176 -16.42 15.43 -23.86
C VAL A 176 -16.95 16.28 -25.00
N ALA A 177 -18.28 16.28 -25.17
CA ALA A 177 -18.91 16.90 -26.33
C ALA A 177 -18.68 18.41 -26.39
N ALA A 178 -18.65 19.09 -25.24
CA ALA A 178 -18.41 20.54 -25.15
C ALA A 178 -17.05 20.98 -25.72
N PHE A 179 -16.06 20.08 -25.73
CA PHE A 179 -14.73 20.31 -26.31
C PHE A 179 -14.50 19.53 -27.61
N MET A 180 -15.55 18.97 -28.21
CA MET A 180 -15.47 18.14 -29.42
C MET A 180 -14.49 16.94 -29.29
N LEU A 181 -14.28 16.46 -28.05
CA LEU A 181 -13.49 15.27 -27.80
C LEU A 181 -14.38 14.03 -27.96
N ASN A 182 -13.97 13.11 -28.83
CA ASN A 182 -14.66 11.84 -29.06
C ASN A 182 -13.63 10.72 -29.03
N ARG A 183 -13.63 9.91 -27.95
CA ARG A 183 -12.60 8.91 -27.67
C ARG A 183 -11.18 9.45 -27.87
N ALA A 184 -10.96 10.71 -27.48
CA ALA A 184 -9.66 11.35 -27.60
C ALA A 184 -8.67 10.64 -26.65
N PRO A 185 -7.51 10.17 -27.13
CA PRO A 185 -6.56 9.47 -26.28
C PRO A 185 -5.90 10.45 -25.30
N GLY A 186 -5.63 9.96 -24.10
CA GLY A 186 -4.89 10.67 -23.08
C GLY A 186 -4.15 9.71 -22.15
N THR A 187 -3.19 10.25 -21.41
CA THR A 187 -2.39 9.48 -20.46
C THR A 187 -2.29 10.26 -19.17
N ILE A 188 -2.57 9.60 -18.04
CA ILE A 188 -2.22 10.09 -16.72
C ILE A 188 -0.79 9.65 -16.44
N ARG A 189 0.08 10.60 -16.10
CA ARG A 189 1.42 10.33 -15.59
C ARG A 189 1.46 10.63 -14.10
N GLN A 190 1.96 9.68 -13.32
CA GLN A 190 2.22 9.85 -11.89
C GLN A 190 3.71 9.62 -11.67
N ASP A 191 4.41 10.66 -11.23
CA ASP A 191 5.77 10.52 -10.72
C ASP A 191 5.64 10.43 -9.19
N VAL A 192 6.18 9.37 -8.60
CA VAL A 192 6.10 9.12 -7.16
C VAL A 192 7.50 9.06 -6.59
N GLN A 193 7.73 9.81 -5.52
CA GLN A 193 8.94 9.66 -4.72
C GLN A 193 8.57 9.38 -3.26
N ARG A 194 9.08 8.29 -2.71
CA ARG A 194 8.86 7.87 -1.33
C ARG A 194 10.15 7.92 -0.54
N PHE A 195 10.06 8.41 0.69
CA PHE A 195 11.12 8.35 1.69
C PHE A 195 10.57 7.74 2.96
N ASP A 196 11.19 6.65 3.37
CA ASP A 196 10.83 5.91 4.57
C ASP A 196 11.98 5.96 5.57
N SER A 197 11.65 6.12 6.84
CA SER A 197 12.63 6.08 7.93
C SER A 197 12.03 5.50 9.20
N VAL A 198 12.81 4.70 9.91
CA VAL A 198 12.46 4.24 11.25
C VAL A 198 12.73 5.38 12.23
N VAL A 199 11.66 5.95 12.76
CA VAL A 199 11.67 7.12 13.65
C VAL A 199 11.35 6.77 15.11
N GLY A 200 11.12 5.51 15.40
CA GLY A 200 10.98 5.02 16.76
C GLY A 200 10.98 3.50 16.87
N SER A 201 11.20 3.02 18.09
CA SER A 201 11.17 1.61 18.45
C SER A 201 10.48 1.45 19.79
N GLY A 202 9.77 0.34 20.00
CA GLY A 202 8.97 0.20 21.20
C GLY A 202 8.05 -1.00 21.22
N PHE A 203 7.05 -0.92 22.08
CA PHE A 203 6.01 -1.92 22.24
C PHE A 203 4.64 -1.34 21.88
N LEU A 204 3.85 -2.12 21.13
CA LEU A 204 2.52 -1.79 20.67
C LEU A 204 1.48 -2.69 21.34
N SER A 205 0.42 -2.09 21.89
CA SER A 205 -0.78 -2.81 22.33
C SER A 205 -1.95 -2.40 21.45
N ILE A 206 -2.59 -3.35 20.75
CA ILE A 206 -3.68 -3.05 19.80
C ILE A 206 -4.99 -3.79 20.12
N ASP A 207 -4.99 -4.73 21.05
CA ASP A 207 -6.15 -5.54 21.41
C ASP A 207 -6.40 -5.44 22.92
N PRO A 208 -7.56 -4.93 23.36
CA PRO A 208 -7.89 -4.81 24.78
C PRO A 208 -8.06 -6.17 25.49
N SER A 209 -8.22 -7.26 24.74
CA SER A 209 -8.26 -8.63 25.28
C SER A 209 -6.90 -9.32 25.32
N ASN A 210 -5.88 -8.76 24.64
CA ASN A 210 -4.56 -9.34 24.52
C ASN A 210 -3.54 -8.52 25.32
N VAL A 211 -3.06 -9.09 26.42
CA VAL A 211 -2.14 -8.43 27.36
C VAL A 211 -0.70 -8.31 26.79
N MET A 212 -0.43 -8.91 25.62
CA MET A 212 0.90 -8.96 25.04
C MET A 212 1.19 -7.74 24.17
N ALA A 213 2.07 -6.86 24.65
CA ALA A 213 2.61 -5.77 23.86
C ALA A 213 3.60 -6.32 22.82
N TYR A 214 3.41 -5.97 21.56
CA TYR A 214 4.23 -6.42 20.44
C TYR A 214 5.42 -5.48 20.24
N PRO A 215 6.67 -5.98 20.26
CA PRO A 215 7.78 -5.21 19.74
C PRO A 215 7.48 -4.74 18.31
N CYS A 216 7.77 -3.48 18.03
CA CYS A 216 7.55 -2.88 16.73
C CYS A 216 8.52 -1.72 16.46
N LEU A 217 8.63 -1.37 15.18
CA LEU A 217 9.31 -0.18 14.69
C LEU A 217 8.26 0.79 14.14
N LEU A 218 8.43 2.08 14.45
CA LEU A 218 7.62 3.15 13.89
C LEU A 218 8.28 3.67 12.62
N VAL A 219 7.66 3.44 11.47
CA VAL A 219 8.12 3.94 10.17
C VAL A 219 7.37 5.22 9.82
N LYS A 220 8.12 6.25 9.46
CA LYS A 220 7.59 7.48 8.87
C LYS A 220 7.80 7.44 7.36
N GLU A 221 6.69 7.42 6.64
CA GLU A 221 6.64 7.54 5.18
C GLU A 221 6.38 9.00 4.78
N THR A 222 7.12 9.50 3.79
CA THR A 222 6.89 10.78 3.12
C THR A 222 6.77 10.52 1.62
N ILE A 223 5.67 10.97 1.01
CA ILE A 223 5.41 10.83 -0.43
C ILE A 223 5.38 12.23 -1.04
N LEU A 224 6.15 12.43 -2.12
CA LEU A 224 6.17 13.63 -2.95
C LEU A 224 5.55 13.34 -4.32
#